data_AF-A0AAN7JCW7-F1
#
_entry.id   AF-A0AAN7JCW7-F1
#
_cell.length_a   1.000
_cell.length_b   1.000
_cell.length_c   1.000
_cell.angle_alpha   90.00
_cell.angle_beta   90.00
_cell.angle_gamma   90.00
#
_symmetry.space_group_name_H-M   'P 1'
#
loop_
_entity.id
_entity.type
_entity.pdbx_description
1 polymer ?
#
loop_
_entity_poly.entity_id
_entity_poly.type
_entity_poly.pdbx_seq_one_letter_code
_entity_poly.pdbx_strand_id
1 'polypeptide(L)'
;MRRTHIKPDNTSFLAVLTACSHAGLQDEGLEYFNLMRNDDFLELPQMEHYATIVDLFGRAGNLHEAEAFINSMPIEPGLSVYKAILSSCQVHGNKEIALRSVKKILELCPNDPATYVLLSNVLETGGYWDDASKVRKLMCDSGVRKTPGYSWI
;
A
#
# COMPACT_ATOMS: atom_id res chain seq x y z
N MET A 1 -10.21 15.50 21.35
CA MET A 1 -8.84 15.90 20.97
C MET A 1 -8.73 17.42 20.89
N ARG A 2 -9.17 18.11 19.81
CA ARG A 2 -9.06 19.58 19.72
C ARG A 2 -9.83 20.36 20.79
N ARG A 3 -11.08 19.95 21.08
CA ARG A 3 -11.94 20.57 22.12
C ARG A 3 -11.47 20.32 23.56
N THR A 4 -10.57 19.36 23.75
CA THR A 4 -10.07 18.95 25.07
C THR A 4 -8.61 19.37 25.29
N HIS A 5 -8.03 20.18 24.40
CA HIS A 5 -6.61 20.58 24.41
C HIS A 5 -5.62 19.40 24.46
N ILE A 6 -6.04 18.22 23.99
CA ILE A 6 -5.16 17.05 23.90
C ILE A 6 -4.55 17.06 22.50
N LYS A 7 -3.22 17.15 22.45
CA LYS A 7 -2.44 17.05 21.23
C LYS A 7 -2.63 15.65 20.62
N PRO A 8 -3.10 15.54 19.36
CA PRO A 8 -3.14 14.26 18.66
C PRO A 8 -1.72 13.73 18.44
N ASP A 9 -1.55 12.42 18.58
CA ASP A 9 -0.31 11.69 18.31
C ASP A 9 -0.38 10.96 16.96
N ASN A 10 0.71 10.29 16.58
CA ASN A 10 0.76 9.44 15.39
C ASN A 10 -0.42 8.46 15.30
N THR A 11 -0.77 7.80 16.42
CA THR A 11 -1.88 6.82 16.45
C THR A 11 -3.22 7.48 16.11
N SER A 12 -3.46 8.68 16.64
CA SER A 12 -4.67 9.46 16.39
C SER A 12 -4.80 9.83 14.92
N PHE A 13 -3.72 10.29 14.29
CA PHE A 13 -3.71 10.61 12.86
C PHE A 13 -3.88 9.37 12.00
N LEU A 14 -3.17 8.28 12.31
CA LEU A 14 -3.32 7.02 11.58
C LEU A 14 -4.76 6.51 11.60
N ALA A 15 -5.45 6.61 12.75
CA ALA A 15 -6.86 6.22 12.87
C ALA A 15 -7.77 7.06 11.96
N VAL A 16 -7.59 8.39 11.96
CA VAL A 16 -8.39 9.30 11.11
C VAL A 16 -8.10 9.07 9.62
N LEU A 17 -6.83 8.94 9.23
CA LEU A 17 -6.44 8.69 7.84
C LEU A 17 -6.97 7.35 7.34
N THR A 18 -6.91 6.31 8.18
CA THR A 18 -7.51 5.00 7.87
C THR A 18 -9.01 5.15 7.67
N ALA A 19 -9.72 5.85 8.56
CA ALA A 19 -11.16 6.08 8.40
C ALA A 19 -11.47 6.83 7.09
N CYS A 20 -10.68 7.84 6.73
CA CYS A 20 -10.83 8.56 5.47
C CYS A 20 -10.60 7.64 4.25
N SER A 21 -9.57 6.79 4.29
CA SER A 21 -9.29 5.78 3.27
C SER A 21 -10.47 4.84 3.05
N HIS A 22 -11.02 4.29 4.14
CA HIS A 22 -12.16 3.39 4.08
C HIS A 22 -13.46 4.07 3.63
N ALA A 23 -13.64 5.35 3.96
CA ALA A 23 -14.82 6.13 3.58
C ALA A 23 -14.71 6.79 2.19
N GLY A 24 -13.54 6.71 1.53
CA GLY A 24 -13.31 7.39 0.26
C GLY A 24 -13.23 8.92 0.37
N LEU A 25 -12.91 9.44 1.56
CA LEU A 25 -12.81 10.87 1.85
C LEU A 25 -11.40 11.38 1.52
N GLN A 26 -11.14 11.52 0.22
CA GLN A 26 -9.81 11.82 -0.30
C GLN A 26 -9.33 13.21 0.10
N ASP A 27 -10.18 14.22 -0.04
CA ASP A 27 -9.83 15.61 0.26
C ASP A 27 -9.55 15.79 1.76
N GLU A 28 -10.39 15.24 2.62
CA GLU A 28 -10.22 15.28 4.08
C GLU A 28 -8.99 14.48 4.53
N GLY A 29 -8.76 13.30 3.93
CA GLY A 29 -7.57 12.50 4.22
C GLY A 29 -6.28 13.26 3.90
N LEU A 30 -6.24 13.94 2.75
CA LEU A 30 -5.10 14.79 2.36
C LEU A 30 -4.99 16.04 3.24
N GLU A 31 -6.10 16.65 3.64
CA GLU A 31 -6.11 17.79 4.57
C GLU A 31 -5.47 17.39 5.91
N TYR A 32 -5.90 16.28 6.52
CA TYR A 32 -5.35 15.82 7.78
C TYR A 32 -3.88 15.41 7.68
N PHE A 33 -3.47 14.78 6.57
CA PHE A 33 -2.08 14.42 6.35
C PHE A 33 -1.19 15.66 6.17
N ASN A 34 -1.66 16.66 5.42
CA ASN A 34 -0.94 17.92 5.24
C ASN A 34 -0.83 18.70 6.55
N LEU A 35 -1.88 18.70 7.36
CA LEU A 35 -1.82 19.27 8.71
C LEU A 35 -0.74 18.60 9.55
N MET A 36 -0.71 17.27 9.60
CA MET A 36 0.31 16.52 10.33
C MET A 36 1.73 16.84 9.84
N ARG A 37 1.90 16.97 8.53
CA ARG A 37 3.21 17.24 7.91
C ARG A 37 3.73 18.66 8.16
N ASN A 38 2.84 19.64 8.23
CA ASN A 38 3.21 21.06 8.19
C ASN A 38 3.11 21.77 9.56
N ASP A 39 2.56 21.11 10.58
CA ASP A 39 2.45 21.68 11.93
C ASP A 39 3.67 21.27 12.78
N ASP A 40 4.53 22.24 13.08
CA ASP A 40 5.75 22.04 13.87
C ASP A 40 5.49 21.54 15.30
N PHE A 41 4.25 21.68 15.79
CA PHE A 41 3.87 21.16 17.09
C PHE A 41 3.43 19.70 17.04
N LEU A 42 3.27 19.08 15.86
CA LEU A 42 2.87 17.68 15.70
C LEU A 42 4.06 16.75 15.45
N GLU A 43 3.84 15.45 15.61
CA GLU A 43 4.83 14.45 15.22
C GLU A 43 4.85 14.31 13.69
N LEU A 44 6.05 14.12 13.12
CA LEU A 44 6.21 13.96 11.68
C LEU A 44 5.55 12.65 11.19
N PRO A 45 4.96 12.65 9.97
CA PRO A 45 4.39 11.45 9.38
C PRO A 45 5.39 10.28 9.33
N GLN A 46 5.00 9.15 9.93
CA GLN A 46 5.69 7.87 9.83
C GLN A 46 5.23 7.06 8.61
N MET A 47 5.93 5.97 8.29
CA MET A 47 5.72 5.15 7.09
C MET A 47 4.26 4.66 6.94
N GLU A 48 3.60 4.36 8.05
CA GLU A 48 2.21 3.90 8.13
C GLU A 48 1.22 4.97 7.64
N HIS A 49 1.53 6.25 7.87
CA HIS A 49 0.73 7.38 7.38
C HIS A 49 0.87 7.51 5.86
N TYR A 50 2.08 7.34 5.31
CA TYR A 50 2.27 7.34 3.86
C TYR A 50 1.56 6.15 3.20
N ALA A 51 1.64 4.96 3.80
CA ALA A 51 0.95 3.78 3.30
C ALA A 51 -0.58 3.96 3.29
N THR A 52 -1.15 4.64 4.29
CA THR A 52 -2.59 4.95 4.32
C THR A 52 -3.00 5.99 3.28
N ILE A 53 -2.15 6.96 2.94
CA ILE A 53 -2.42 7.87 1.81
C ILE A 53 -2.37 7.14 0.47
N VAL A 54 -1.43 6.21 0.28
CA VAL A 54 -1.41 5.36 -0.91
C VAL A 54 -2.66 4.47 -0.98
N ASP A 55 -3.10 3.89 0.13
CA ASP A 55 -4.36 3.13 0.21
C ASP A 55 -5.58 4.00 -0.11
N LEU A 56 -5.60 5.28 0.33
CA LEU A 56 -6.65 6.24 0.02
C LEU A 56 -6.78 6.50 -1.48
N PHE A 57 -5.68 6.84 -2.17
CA PHE A 57 -5.66 6.97 -3.63
C PHE A 57 -6.02 5.65 -4.33
N GLY A 58 -5.42 4.57 -3.85
CA GLY A 58 -5.55 3.24 -4.44
C GLY A 58 -6.97 2.70 -4.39
N ARG A 59 -7.69 2.87 -3.28
CA ARG A 59 -9.11 2.48 -3.15
C ARG A 59 -10.01 3.26 -4.08
N ALA A 60 -9.72 4.55 -4.30
CA ALA A 60 -10.43 5.39 -5.25
C ALA A 60 -10.15 5.02 -6.73
N GLY A 61 -9.19 4.13 -7.01
CA GLY A 61 -8.78 3.77 -8.37
C GLY A 61 -7.74 4.72 -8.98
N ASN A 62 -7.28 5.71 -8.21
CA ASN A 62 -6.34 6.75 -8.65
C ASN A 62 -4.89 6.24 -8.55
N LEU A 63 -4.57 5.19 -9.32
CA LEU A 63 -3.30 4.48 -9.23
C LEU A 63 -2.09 5.32 -9.66
N HIS A 64 -2.28 6.23 -10.63
CA HIS A 64 -1.22 7.12 -11.09
C HIS A 64 -0.90 8.19 -10.05
N GLU A 65 -1.91 8.74 -9.39
CA GLU A 65 -1.76 9.67 -8.27
C GLU A 65 -1.10 8.99 -7.08
N ALA A 66 -1.48 7.74 -6.80
CA ALA A 66 -0.81 6.93 -5.78
C ALA A 66 0.69 6.76 -6.08
N GLU A 67 1.06 6.40 -7.32
CA GLU A 67 2.47 6.25 -7.72
C GLU A 67 3.22 7.59 -7.69
N ALA A 68 2.59 8.67 -8.15
CA ALA A 68 3.16 10.02 -8.07
C ALA A 68 3.42 10.44 -6.62
N PHE A 69 2.49 10.14 -5.71
CA PHE A 69 2.65 10.39 -4.28
C PHE A 69 3.85 9.62 -3.71
N ILE A 70 3.98 8.32 -4.03
CA ILE A 70 5.14 7.49 -3.62
C ILE A 70 6.46 8.12 -4.08
N ASN A 71 6.52 8.57 -5.33
CA ASN A 71 7.72 9.19 -5.89
C ASN A 71 8.03 10.56 -5.27
N SER A 72 7.04 11.22 -4.67
CA SER A 72 7.19 12.51 -3.99
C SER A 72 7.51 12.40 -2.50
N MET A 73 7.58 11.18 -1.94
CA MET A 73 7.82 10.98 -0.52
C MET A 73 9.18 11.55 -0.10
N PRO A 74 9.26 12.27 1.05
CA PRO A 74 10.52 12.81 1.56
C PRO A 74 11.40 11.74 2.23
N ILE A 75 10.91 10.50 2.32
CA ILE A 75 11.59 9.34 2.91
C ILE A 75 11.53 8.17 1.92
N GLU A 76 12.50 7.25 2.01
CA GLU A 76 12.52 6.08 1.14
C GLU A 76 11.28 5.19 1.38
N PRO A 77 10.46 4.90 0.34
CA PRO A 77 9.23 4.14 0.52
C PRO A 77 9.49 2.72 1.04
N GLY A 78 8.77 2.34 2.10
CA GLY A 78 8.88 1.02 2.71
C GLY A 78 8.00 -0.05 2.06
N LEU A 79 8.12 -1.28 2.57
CA LEU A 79 7.36 -2.44 2.10
C LEU A 79 5.83 -2.22 2.15
N SER A 80 5.33 -1.56 3.20
CA SER A 80 3.89 -1.28 3.38
C SER A 80 3.33 -0.40 2.27
N VAL A 81 4.09 0.59 1.81
CA VAL A 81 3.71 1.52 0.74
C VAL A 81 3.58 0.78 -0.59
N TYR A 82 4.60 0.00 -0.97
CA TYR A 82 4.54 -0.77 -2.21
C TYR A 82 3.47 -1.87 -2.19
N LYS A 83 3.22 -2.48 -1.03
CA LYS A 83 2.12 -3.45 -0.86
C LYS A 83 0.75 -2.78 -1.01
N ALA A 84 0.56 -1.57 -0.51
CA ALA A 84 -0.69 -0.83 -0.63
C ALA A 84 -1.04 -0.52 -2.10
N ILE A 85 -0.10 0.00 -2.87
CA ILE A 85 -0.33 0.27 -4.31
C ILE A 85 -0.49 -1.03 -5.12
N LEU A 86 0.27 -2.10 -4.80
CA LEU A 86 0.13 -3.40 -5.47
C LEU A 86 -1.25 -4.01 -5.25
N SER A 87 -1.75 -3.96 -4.00
CA SER A 87 -3.12 -4.39 -3.66
C SER A 87 -4.15 -3.59 -4.46
N SER A 88 -3.94 -2.30 -4.63
CA SER A 88 -4.83 -1.44 -5.40
C SER A 88 -4.79 -1.78 -6.91
N CYS A 89 -3.62 -2.11 -7.44
CA CYS A 89 -3.47 -2.59 -8.82
C CYS A 89 -4.17 -3.94 -9.05
N GLN A 90 -4.31 -4.77 -8.02
CA GLN A 90 -5.06 -6.03 -8.11
C GLN A 90 -6.56 -5.78 -8.31
N VAL A 91 -7.10 -4.76 -7.64
CA VAL A 91 -8.52 -4.42 -7.71
C VAL A 91 -8.86 -3.65 -8.98
N HIS A 92 -8.06 -2.63 -9.31
CA HIS A 92 -8.38 -1.66 -10.37
C HIS A 92 -7.65 -1.90 -11.68
N GLY A 93 -6.70 -2.83 -11.71
CA GLY A 93 -6.02 -3.26 -12.93
C GLY A 93 -5.01 -2.25 -13.48
N ASN A 94 -3.75 -2.36 -13.07
CA ASN A 94 -2.64 -1.69 -13.75
C ASN A 94 -1.38 -2.56 -13.69
N LYS A 95 -1.13 -3.31 -14.76
CA LYS A 95 0.01 -4.25 -14.85
C LYS A 95 1.35 -3.53 -14.68
N GLU A 96 1.49 -2.33 -15.25
CA GLU A 96 2.76 -1.63 -15.30
C GLU A 96 3.20 -1.16 -13.91
N ILE A 97 2.29 -0.50 -13.18
CA ILE A 97 2.52 -0.08 -11.80
C ILE A 97 2.74 -1.30 -10.89
N ALA A 98 1.96 -2.37 -11.09
CA ALA A 98 2.12 -3.60 -10.32
C ALA A 98 3.51 -4.23 -10.47
N LEU A 99 4.02 -4.31 -11.70
CA LEU A 99 5.36 -4.85 -11.96
C LEU A 99 6.47 -3.99 -11.34
N ARG A 100 6.37 -2.66 -11.44
CA ARG A 100 7.31 -1.74 -10.77
C ARG A 100 7.28 -1.91 -9.25
N SER A 101 6.08 -1.99 -8.67
CA SER A 101 5.88 -2.16 -7.23
C SER A 101 6.45 -3.48 -6.74
N VAL A 102 6.23 -4.58 -7.45
CA VAL A 102 6.77 -5.90 -7.11
C VAL A 102 8.29 -5.92 -7.18
N LYS A 103 8.88 -5.31 -8.22
CA LYS A 103 10.34 -5.18 -8.31
C LYS A 103 10.90 -4.52 -7.05
N LYS A 104 10.28 -3.42 -6.60
CA LYS A 104 10.68 -2.72 -5.37
C LYS A 104 10.48 -3.57 -4.12
N ILE A 105 9.39 -4.32 -4.04
CA ILE A 105 9.15 -5.24 -2.91
C ILE A 105 10.22 -6.33 -2.86
N LEU A 106 10.59 -6.93 -4.00
CA LEU A 106 11.61 -7.98 -4.05
C LEU A 106 13.02 -7.46 -3.77
N GLU A 107 13.31 -6.19 -4.11
CA GLU A 107 14.54 -5.51 -3.69
C GLU A 107 14.62 -5.37 -2.16
N LEU A 108 13.48 -5.08 -1.50
CA LEU A 108 13.40 -4.90 -0.04
C LEU A 108 13.25 -6.23 0.74
N CYS A 109 12.52 -7.19 0.17
CA CYS A 109 12.17 -8.47 0.79
C CYS A 109 12.11 -9.58 -0.28
N PRO A 110 13.26 -10.17 -0.64
CA PRO A 110 13.35 -11.15 -1.74
C PRO A 110 12.53 -12.42 -1.54
N ASN A 111 12.25 -12.80 -0.30
CA ASN A 111 11.66 -14.08 0.07
C ASN A 111 10.19 -13.98 0.51
N ASP A 112 9.46 -12.93 0.13
CA ASP A 112 8.06 -12.74 0.54
C ASP A 112 7.06 -13.49 -0.36
N PRO A 113 6.43 -14.59 0.10
CA PRO A 113 5.43 -15.32 -0.68
C PRO A 113 4.22 -14.47 -1.06
N ALA A 114 3.85 -13.50 -0.22
CA ALA A 114 2.66 -12.67 -0.45
C ALA A 114 2.81 -11.84 -1.73
N THR A 115 4.03 -11.38 -2.03
CA THR A 115 4.34 -10.57 -3.21
C THR A 115 4.12 -11.33 -4.51
N TYR A 116 4.62 -12.56 -4.59
CA TYR A 116 4.42 -13.42 -5.77
C TYR A 116 2.94 -13.74 -6.00
N VAL A 117 2.22 -14.03 -4.91
CA VAL A 117 0.77 -14.30 -4.96
C VAL A 117 0.00 -13.07 -5.44
N LEU A 118 0.28 -11.89 -4.89
CA LEU A 118 -0.36 -10.64 -5.31
C LEU A 118 -0.10 -10.33 -6.78
N LEU A 119 1.14 -10.48 -7.27
CA LEU A 119 1.46 -10.27 -8.68
C LEU A 119 0.72 -11.25 -9.59
N SER A 120 0.69 -12.54 -9.23
CA SER A 120 -0.06 -13.55 -9.98
C SER A 120 -1.53 -13.16 -10.12
N ASN A 121 -2.15 -12.71 -9.03
CA ASN A 121 -3.56 -12.30 -9.04
C ASN A 121 -3.80 -11.05 -9.91
N VAL A 122 -2.89 -10.07 -9.88
CA VAL A 122 -2.96 -8.89 -10.76
C VAL A 122 -2.91 -9.32 -12.23
N LEU A 123 -1.98 -10.22 -12.58
CA LEU A 123 -1.82 -10.73 -13.94
C LEU A 123 -3.04 -11.54 -14.40
N GLU A 124 -3.59 -12.40 -13.54
CA GLU A 124 -4.83 -13.15 -13.78
C GLU A 124 -6.01 -12.22 -14.05
N THR A 125 -6.18 -11.19 -13.21
CA THR A 125 -7.25 -10.19 -13.36
C THR A 125 -7.12 -9.41 -14.67
N GLY A 126 -5.88 -9.16 -15.11
CA GLY A 126 -5.58 -8.52 -16.41
C GLY A 126 -5.64 -9.47 -17.62
N GLY A 127 -5.96 -10.76 -17.44
CA GLY A 127 -6.00 -11.75 -18.52
C GLY A 127 -4.64 -12.28 -18.98
N TYR A 128 -3.57 -11.97 -18.25
CA TYR A 128 -2.19 -12.42 -18.53
C TYR A 128 -1.89 -13.77 -17.87
N TRP A 129 -2.71 -14.78 -18.16
CA TRP A 129 -2.66 -16.10 -17.51
C TRP A 129 -1.29 -16.80 -17.61
N ASP A 130 -0.63 -16.68 -18.76
CA ASP A 130 0.71 -17.26 -18.97
C ASP A 130 1.76 -16.61 -18.08
N ASP A 131 1.70 -15.28 -17.91
CA ASP A 131 2.64 -14.55 -17.05
C ASP A 131 2.36 -14.86 -15.58
N ALA A 132 1.09 -14.99 -15.17
CA ALA A 132 0.72 -15.41 -13.83
C ALA A 132 1.26 -16.81 -13.50
N SER A 133 1.13 -17.76 -14.44
CA SER A 133 1.69 -19.11 -14.30
C SER A 133 3.21 -19.10 -14.13
N LYS A 134 3.92 -18.25 -14.90
CA LYS A 134 5.39 -18.06 -14.74
C LYS A 134 5.74 -17.52 -13.36
N VAL A 135 4.99 -16.54 -12.84
CA VAL A 135 5.21 -15.98 -11.50
C VAL A 135 5.01 -17.03 -10.41
N ARG A 136 3.94 -17.84 -10.49
CA ARG A 136 3.72 -18.95 -9.55
C ARG A 136 4.82 -19.99 -9.62
N LYS A 137 5.28 -20.33 -10.83
CA LYS A 137 6.40 -21.25 -11.02
C LYS A 137 7.69 -20.70 -10.41
N LEU A 138 8.02 -19.42 -10.66
CA LEU A 138 9.17 -18.75 -10.06
C LEU A 138 9.10 -18.76 -8.53
N MET A 139 7.92 -18.54 -7.94
CA MET A 139 7.72 -18.63 -6.50
C MET A 139 8.09 -20.03 -5.98
N CYS A 140 7.58 -21.09 -6.62
CA CYS A 140 7.90 -22.47 -6.26
C CYS A 140 9.38 -22.82 -6.43
N ASP A 141 9.98 -22.42 -7.56
CA ASP A 141 11.40 -22.67 -7.89
C ASP A 141 12.33 -21.95 -6.90
N SER A 142 11.90 -20.79 -6.37
CA SER A 142 12.63 -20.04 -5.34
C SER A 142 12.47 -20.62 -3.92
N GLY A 143 11.77 -21.75 -3.77
CA GLY A 143 11.50 -22.37 -2.46
C GLY A 143 10.45 -21.61 -1.62
N VAL A 144 9.86 -20.56 -2.18
CA VAL A 144 8.86 -19.72 -1.52
C VAL A 144 7.52 -20.45 -1.59
N ARG A 145 6.95 -20.81 -0.43
CA ARG A 145 5.66 -21.49 -0.35
C ARG A 145 4.69 -20.68 0.49
N LYS A 146 3.46 -20.53 0.01
CA LYS A 146 2.37 -20.00 0.83
C LYS A 146 2.01 -21.04 1.89
N THR A 147 2.15 -20.69 3.16
CA THR A 147 1.60 -21.50 4.26
C THR A 147 0.07 -21.48 4.14
N PRO A 148 -0.61 -22.63 4.02
CA PRO A 148 -2.07 -22.66 4.06
C PRO A 148 -2.55 -22.06 5.38
N GLY A 149 -3.56 -21.20 5.32
CA GLY A 149 -4.24 -20.75 6.53
C GLY A 149 -5.07 -21.91 7.09
N TYR A 150 -4.90 -22.20 8.38
CA TYR A 150 -5.72 -23.15 9.11
C TYR A 150 -6.54 -22.37 10.14
N SER A 151 -7.86 -22.46 10.05
CA SER A 151 -8.76 -22.08 11.14
C SER A 151 -9.24 -23.35 11.81
N TRP A 152 -8.93 -23.52 13.10
CA TRP A 152 -9.59 -24.52 13.92
C TRP A 152 -11.01 -24.01 14.21
N ILE A 153 -12.02 -24.78 13.78
CA ILE A 153 -13.42 -24.64 14.24
C ILE A 153 -13.62 -25.67 15.35
#